data_AF-A0A6J4S4U9-F1
#
_entry.id   AF-A0A6J4S4U9-F1
#
_cell.length_a   1.000
_cell.length_b   1.000
_cell.length_c   1.000
_cell.angle_alpha   90.00
_cell.angle_beta   90.00
_cell.angle_gamma   90.00
#
_symmetry.space_group_name_H-M   'P 1'
#
loop_
_entity.id
_entity.type
_entity.pdbx_description
1 polymer ?
#
loop_
_entity_poly.entity_id
_entity_poly.type
_entity_poly.pdbx_seq_one_letter_code
_entity_poly.pdbx_strand_id
1 'polypeptide(L)'
;MERYVEDGTLRIEWRDFPYQGEESTNAALAARAAGEQGKFWEYHDLLYENQGSGNSGAFSDEKLAGLAREAGLDVERFESDYGREEIAAAVQADFEAGQGAGVSGTPSFDVNGQRLVGFQPLEAFEAIIEEEAGKAQNAS
;
A
#
# COMPACT_ATOMS: atom_id res chain seq x y z
N MET A 1 -5.19 5.12 15.38
CA MET A 1 -3.92 4.94 14.66
C MET A 1 -3.12 6.22 14.53
N GLU A 2 -3.74 7.32 14.07
CA GLU A 2 -3.09 8.62 13.92
C GLU A 2 -2.24 9.03 15.13
N ARG A 3 -2.79 8.95 16.35
CA ARG A 3 -2.03 9.23 17.59
C ARG A 3 -0.66 8.51 17.68
N TYR A 4 -0.61 7.24 17.28
CA TYR A 4 0.62 6.44 17.33
C TYR A 4 1.60 6.81 16.23
N VAL A 5 1.10 7.27 15.08
CA VAL A 5 1.97 7.74 13.99
C VAL A 5 2.55 9.10 14.35
N GLU A 6 1.72 10.00 14.88
CA GLU A 6 2.11 11.36 15.27
C GLU A 6 3.12 11.39 16.42
N ASP A 7 2.94 10.53 17.43
CA ASP A 7 3.85 10.45 18.57
C ASP A 7 5.12 9.60 18.30
N GLY A 8 5.21 9.01 17.10
CA GLY A 8 6.34 8.22 16.64
C GLY A 8 6.36 6.77 17.13
N THR A 9 5.34 6.31 17.85
CA THR A 9 5.21 4.91 18.29
C THR A 9 5.03 3.94 17.12
N LEU A 10 4.36 4.36 16.05
CA LEU A 10 4.01 3.56 14.90
C LEU A 10 4.54 4.19 13.61
N ARG A 11 5.14 3.37 12.75
CA ARG A 11 5.43 3.71 11.35
C ARG A 11 4.73 2.70 10.46
N ILE A 12 3.96 3.19 9.50
CA ILE A 12 3.25 2.36 8.53
C ILE A 12 4.10 2.24 7.27
N GLU A 13 4.35 1.02 6.83
CA GLU A 13 4.91 0.71 5.52
C GLU A 13 3.85 0.01 4.68
N TRP A 14 3.69 0.44 3.44
CA TRP A 14 2.91 -0.27 2.44
C TRP A 14 3.76 -1.31 1.72
N ARG A 15 3.18 -2.48 1.44
CA ARG A 15 3.79 -3.54 0.64
C ARG A 15 2.78 -4.06 -0.36
N ASP A 16 3.13 -4.07 -1.64
CA ASP A 16 2.20 -4.45 -2.69
C ASP A 16 1.97 -5.96 -2.72
N PHE A 17 0.70 -6.35 -2.86
CA PHE A 17 0.32 -7.75 -3.04
C PHE A 17 -0.79 -7.91 -4.09
N PRO A 18 -0.52 -7.60 -5.38
CA PRO A 18 -1.52 -7.54 -6.44
C PRO A 18 -1.91 -8.95 -6.95
N TYR A 19 -2.68 -9.70 -6.14
CA TYR A 19 -3.10 -11.07 -6.48
C TYR A 19 -4.46 -11.15 -7.20
N GLN A 20 -5.17 -10.03 -7.36
CA GLN A 20 -6.55 -10.00 -7.88
C GLN A 20 -6.64 -9.84 -9.41
N GLY A 21 -5.51 -9.89 -10.12
CA GLY A 21 -5.44 -9.77 -11.58
C GLY A 21 -4.83 -8.45 -12.05
N GLU A 22 -4.95 -8.19 -13.34
CA GLU A 22 -4.26 -7.09 -14.04
C GLU A 22 -4.54 -5.73 -13.41
N GLU A 23 -5.80 -5.43 -13.08
CA GLU A 23 -6.13 -4.13 -12.47
C GLU A 23 -5.51 -3.93 -11.09
N SER A 24 -5.26 -5.02 -10.34
CA SER A 24 -4.55 -4.91 -9.06
C SER A 24 -3.06 -4.59 -9.26
N THR A 25 -2.45 -5.14 -10.32
CA THR A 25 -1.09 -4.79 -10.73
C THR A 25 -1.02 -3.34 -11.19
N ASN A 26 -1.97 -2.90 -12.02
CA ASN A 26 -2.03 -1.54 -12.51
C ASN A 26 -2.16 -0.53 -11.37
N ALA A 27 -3.04 -0.80 -10.39
CA ALA A 27 -3.17 0.05 -9.21
C ALA A 27 -1.87 0.13 -8.40
N ALA A 28 -1.17 -1.00 -8.18
CA ALA A 28 0.10 -1.02 -7.45
C ALA A 28 1.21 -0.22 -8.18
N LEU A 29 1.37 -0.41 -9.49
CA LEU A 29 2.31 0.34 -10.32
C LEU A 29 2.03 1.85 -10.27
N ALA A 30 0.75 2.22 -10.39
CA ALA A 30 0.32 3.61 -10.36
C ALA A 30 0.57 4.27 -9.00
N ALA A 31 0.27 3.58 -7.89
CA ALA A 31 0.55 4.09 -6.55
C ALA A 31 2.06 4.35 -6.36
N ARG A 32 2.93 3.45 -6.83
CA ARG A 32 4.38 3.67 -6.79
C ARG A 32 4.83 4.83 -7.68
N ALA A 33 4.29 4.95 -8.89
CA ALA A 33 4.59 6.07 -9.78
C ALA A 33 4.22 7.42 -9.15
N ALA A 34 3.09 7.48 -8.43
CA ALA A 34 2.73 8.65 -7.62
C ALA A 34 3.71 8.88 -6.45
N GLY A 35 4.20 7.80 -5.85
CA GLY A 35 5.22 7.82 -4.80
C GLY A 35 6.56 8.46 -5.24
N GLU A 36 6.96 8.31 -6.51
CA GLU A 36 8.14 8.98 -7.07
C GLU A 36 8.04 10.52 -7.05
N GLN A 37 6.82 11.04 -6.94
CA GLN A 37 6.52 12.46 -6.79
C GLN A 37 6.10 12.83 -5.35
N GLY A 38 6.23 11.90 -4.41
CA GLY A 38 5.92 12.12 -2.99
C GLY A 38 4.44 12.11 -2.64
N LYS A 39 3.56 11.59 -3.52
CA LYS A 39 2.10 11.55 -3.30
C LYS A 39 1.53 10.13 -3.27
N PHE A 40 2.29 9.20 -2.69
CA PHE A 40 1.87 7.80 -2.61
C PHE A 40 0.53 7.67 -1.88
N TRP A 41 0.40 8.25 -0.69
CA TRP A 41 -0.77 8.08 0.17
C TRP A 41 -2.01 8.79 -0.38
N GLU A 42 -1.84 10.00 -0.92
CA GLU A 42 -2.93 10.73 -1.57
C GLU A 42 -3.46 9.99 -2.81
N TYR A 43 -2.55 9.41 -3.62
CA TYR A 43 -2.97 8.62 -4.78
C TYR A 43 -3.56 7.26 -4.37
N HIS A 44 -3.02 6.63 -3.33
CA HIS A 44 -3.58 5.42 -2.72
C HIS A 44 -5.04 5.63 -2.28
N ASP A 45 -5.33 6.75 -1.62
CA ASP A 45 -6.70 7.04 -1.17
C ASP A 45 -7.64 7.22 -2.35
N LEU A 46 -7.21 7.92 -3.42
CA LEU A 46 -7.97 8.02 -4.66
C LEU A 46 -8.25 6.67 -5.32
N LEU A 47 -7.30 5.72 -5.30
CA LEU A 47 -7.52 4.36 -5.80
C LEU A 47 -8.63 3.67 -5.01
N TYR A 48 -8.64 3.78 -3.68
CA TYR A 48 -9.68 3.20 -2.84
C TYR A 48 -11.05 3.86 -3.06
N GLU A 49 -11.08 5.19 -3.18
CA GLU A 49 -12.32 5.95 -3.44
C GLU A 49 -12.94 5.61 -4.81
N ASN A 50 -12.11 5.28 -5.80
CA ASN A 50 -12.52 4.94 -7.16
C ASN A 50 -12.55 3.43 -7.43
N GLN A 51 -12.40 2.60 -6.39
CA GLN A 51 -12.39 1.15 -6.52
C GLN A 51 -13.75 0.64 -7.02
N GLY A 52 -13.72 -0.10 -8.13
CA GLY A 52 -14.88 -0.86 -8.62
C GLY A 52 -14.83 -2.32 -8.20
N SER A 53 -15.75 -3.11 -8.75
CA SER A 53 -15.58 -4.58 -8.76
C SER A 53 -14.24 -4.92 -9.43
N GLY A 54 -13.51 -5.92 -8.93
CA GLY A 54 -12.20 -6.27 -9.48
C GLY A 54 -12.26 -6.58 -10.99
N ASN A 55 -11.30 -6.04 -11.75
CA ASN A 55 -11.19 -6.18 -13.21
C ASN A 55 -12.41 -5.66 -13.98
N SER A 56 -13.06 -4.60 -13.48
CA SER A 56 -14.23 -3.98 -14.11
C SER A 56 -13.90 -2.87 -15.11
N GLY A 57 -12.63 -2.57 -15.32
CA GLY A 57 -12.18 -1.39 -16.05
C GLY A 57 -12.05 -0.17 -15.15
N ALA A 58 -12.05 -0.32 -13.82
CA ALA A 58 -11.89 0.78 -12.87
C ALA A 58 -10.46 1.35 -12.89
N PHE A 59 -9.48 0.52 -13.20
CA PHE A 59 -8.05 0.86 -13.19
C PHE A 59 -7.41 0.63 -14.57
N SER A 60 -8.06 1.15 -15.61
CA SER A 60 -7.44 1.33 -16.92
C SER A 60 -6.44 2.49 -16.88
N ASP A 61 -5.44 2.46 -17.77
CA ASP A 61 -4.39 3.49 -17.86
C ASP A 61 -4.96 4.92 -17.93
N GLU A 62 -6.00 5.13 -18.74
CA GLU A 62 -6.67 6.44 -18.86
C GLU A 62 -7.25 6.91 -17.53
N LYS A 63 -7.88 6.01 -16.77
CA LYS A 63 -8.47 6.35 -15.47
C LYS A 63 -7.38 6.63 -14.43
N LEU A 64 -6.30 5.83 -14.43
CA LEU A 64 -5.17 6.03 -13.53
C LEU A 64 -4.46 7.37 -13.80
N ALA A 65 -4.22 7.72 -15.06
CA ALA A 65 -3.71 9.05 -15.42
C ALA A 65 -4.70 10.17 -15.03
N GLY A 66 -6.01 9.90 -15.08
CA GLY A 66 -7.07 10.76 -14.55
C GLY A 66 -6.91 11.04 -13.06
N LEU A 67 -6.76 9.99 -12.24
CA LEU A 67 -6.52 10.09 -10.80
C LEU A 67 -5.19 10.80 -10.52
N ALA A 68 -4.18 10.62 -11.37
CA ALA A 68 -2.89 11.29 -11.18
C ALA A 68 -3.03 12.80 -11.32
N ARG A 69 -3.83 13.25 -12.29
CA ARG A 69 -4.19 14.65 -12.46
C ARG A 69 -4.96 15.19 -11.26
N GLU A 70 -5.90 14.41 -10.72
CA GLU A 70 -6.68 14.79 -9.52
C GLU A 70 -5.79 14.93 -8.28
N ALA A 71 -4.82 14.02 -8.10
CA ALA A 71 -3.79 14.11 -7.08
C ALA A 71 -2.85 15.31 -7.28
N GLY A 72 -2.95 16.04 -8.39
CA GLY A 72 -2.07 17.15 -8.74
C GLY A 72 -0.64 16.71 -9.02
N LEU A 73 -0.48 15.55 -9.67
CA LEU A 73 0.81 15.05 -10.17
C LEU A 73 1.15 15.66 -11.53
N ASP A 74 2.43 15.65 -11.87
CA ASP A 74 2.85 15.76 -13.26
C ASP A 74 2.48 14.44 -13.96
N VAL A 75 1.51 14.53 -14.87
CA VAL A 75 0.94 13.35 -15.55
C VAL A 75 1.93 12.73 -16.53
N GLU A 76 2.74 13.54 -17.23
CA GLU A 76 3.73 13.00 -18.18
C GLU A 76 4.82 12.23 -17.42
N ARG A 77 5.28 12.79 -16.30
CA ARG A 77 6.21 12.09 -15.41
C ARG A 77 5.58 10.82 -14.82
N PHE A 78 4.32 10.91 -14.37
CA PHE A 78 3.59 9.77 -13.82
C PHE A 78 3.49 8.63 -14.84
N GLU A 79 3.11 8.91 -16.08
CA GLU A 79 3.00 7.89 -17.14
C GLU A 79 4.37 7.27 -17.46
N SER A 80 5.44 8.07 -17.46
CA SER A 80 6.81 7.57 -17.62
C SER A 80 7.24 6.66 -16.46
N ASP A 81 6.93 7.03 -15.23
CA ASP A 81 7.29 6.25 -14.04
C ASP A 81 6.41 4.98 -13.94
N TYR A 82 5.12 5.06 -14.31
CA TYR A 82 4.17 3.95 -14.35
C TYR A 82 4.62 2.82 -15.28
N GLY A 83 5.20 3.17 -16.45
CA GLY A 83 5.75 2.21 -17.41
C GLY A 83 7.18 1.75 -17.12
N ARG A 84 7.80 2.19 -16.01
CA ARG A 84 9.22 1.97 -15.72
C ARG A 84 9.48 0.57 -15.16
N GLU A 85 10.47 -0.13 -15.73
CA GLU A 85 10.83 -1.51 -15.34
C GLU A 85 11.19 -1.62 -13.85
N GLU A 86 11.86 -0.61 -13.30
CA GLU A 86 12.24 -0.57 -11.89
C GLU A 86 11.03 -0.52 -10.95
N ILE A 87 9.93 0.15 -11.35
CA ILE A 87 8.69 0.17 -10.57
C ILE A 87 8.03 -1.21 -10.61
N ALA A 88 7.97 -1.83 -11.80
CA ALA A 88 7.44 -3.18 -11.94
C ALA A 88 8.24 -4.21 -11.13
N ALA A 89 9.58 -4.12 -11.16
CA ALA A 89 10.44 -4.97 -10.36
C ALA A 89 10.20 -4.79 -8.85
N ALA A 90 9.96 -3.56 -8.40
CA ALA A 90 9.68 -3.28 -6.99
C ALA A 90 8.32 -3.85 -6.53
N VAL A 91 7.26 -3.73 -7.34
CA VAL A 91 5.97 -4.38 -7.07
C VAL A 91 6.13 -5.89 -7.01
N GLN A 92 6.85 -6.47 -7.97
CA GLN A 92 7.09 -7.91 -8.01
C GLN A 92 7.89 -8.40 -6.79
N ALA A 93 8.90 -7.64 -6.36
CA ALA A 93 9.71 -7.98 -5.19
C ALA A 93 8.87 -7.98 -3.90
N ASP A 94 7.99 -6.99 -3.71
CA ASP A 94 7.07 -6.99 -2.56
C ASP A 94 6.07 -8.15 -2.61
N PHE A 95 5.55 -8.47 -3.79
CA PHE A 95 4.66 -9.61 -3.97
C PHE A 95 5.33 -10.95 -3.63
N GLU A 96 6.56 -11.17 -4.09
CA GLU A 96 7.37 -12.35 -3.77
C GLU A 96 7.72 -12.42 -2.27
N ALA A 97 8.09 -11.28 -1.67
CA ALA A 97 8.35 -11.21 -0.24
C ALA A 97 7.11 -11.57 0.57
N GLY A 98 5.93 -11.07 0.18
CA GLY A 98 4.65 -11.43 0.81
C GLY A 98 4.35 -12.92 0.71
N GLN A 99 4.54 -13.52 -0.47
CA GLN A 99 4.36 -14.97 -0.66
C GLN A 99 5.34 -15.77 0.21
N GLY A 100 6.62 -15.37 0.25
CA GLY A 100 7.64 -15.99 1.10
C GLY A 100 7.34 -15.87 2.59
N ALA A 101 6.66 -14.79 3.00
CA ALA A 101 6.17 -14.57 4.36
C ALA A 101 4.80 -15.22 4.63
N GLY A 102 4.28 -16.06 3.72
CA GLY A 102 3.04 -16.81 3.89
C GLY A 102 1.77 -15.96 3.83
N VAL A 103 1.81 -14.77 3.22
CA VAL A 103 0.62 -13.96 2.96
C VAL A 103 -0.28 -14.71 1.96
N SER A 104 -1.53 -14.95 2.36
CA SER A 104 -2.51 -15.70 1.57
C SER A 104 -3.72 -14.88 1.14
N GLY A 105 -3.76 -13.60 1.52
CA GLY A 105 -4.82 -12.67 1.15
C GLY A 105 -4.61 -11.28 1.73
N THR A 106 -5.36 -10.31 1.24
CA THR A 106 -5.30 -8.91 1.67
C THR A 106 -6.61 -8.46 2.35
N PRO A 107 -6.54 -7.51 3.31
CA PRO A 107 -5.30 -6.99 3.88
C PRO A 107 -4.66 -7.99 4.86
N SER A 108 -3.34 -7.93 4.99
CA SER A 108 -2.56 -8.62 6.02
C SER A 108 -1.57 -7.61 6.59
N PHE A 109 -1.32 -7.67 7.91
CA PHE A 109 -0.49 -6.71 8.62
C PHE A 109 0.53 -7.43 9.48
N ASP A 110 1.79 -7.01 9.42
CA ASP A 110 2.85 -7.47 10.29
C ASP A 110 3.28 -6.33 11.22
N VAL A 111 3.04 -6.47 12.52
CA VAL A 111 3.46 -5.51 13.56
C VAL A 111 4.60 -6.15 14.34
N ASN A 112 5.84 -5.79 14.02
CA ASN A 112 7.05 -6.32 14.65
C ASN A 112 7.09 -7.86 14.75
N GLY A 113 6.60 -8.55 13.71
CA GLY A 113 6.54 -10.02 13.65
C GLY A 113 5.24 -10.65 14.18
N GLN A 114 4.31 -9.84 14.71
CA GLN A 114 2.95 -10.27 15.00
C GLN A 114 2.05 -10.05 13.77
N ARG A 115 1.49 -11.14 13.22
CA ARG A 115 0.65 -11.11 12.03
C ARG A 115 -0.84 -10.97 12.38
N LEU A 116 -1.50 -9.99 11.80
CA LEU A 116 -2.97 -9.88 11.72
C LEU A 116 -3.43 -10.11 10.28
N VAL A 117 -4.44 -10.96 10.09
CA VAL A 117 -4.98 -11.29 8.76
C VAL A 117 -6.41 -10.79 8.63
N GLY A 118 -6.70 -10.12 7.51
CA GLY A 118 -8.02 -9.59 7.17
C GLY A 118 -8.37 -8.30 7.91
N PHE A 119 -9.61 -7.88 7.73
CA PHE A 119 -10.18 -6.71 8.41
C PHE A 119 -10.45 -7.05 9.89
N GLN A 120 -9.51 -6.70 10.75
CA GLN A 120 -9.65 -6.86 12.19
C GLN A 120 -10.22 -5.59 12.84
N PRO A 121 -10.89 -5.69 14.00
CA PRO A 121 -11.31 -4.51 14.77
C PRO A 121 -10.10 -3.64 15.16
N LEU A 122 -10.33 -2.34 15.29
CA LEU A 122 -9.28 -1.37 15.67
C LEU A 122 -8.57 -1.79 16.96
N GLU A 123 -9.33 -2.30 17.94
CA GLU A 123 -8.85 -2.72 19.25
C GLU A 123 -7.80 -3.83 19.15
N ALA A 124 -7.92 -4.73 18.17
CA ALA A 124 -6.95 -5.81 17.96
C ALA A 124 -5.58 -5.26 17.53
N PHE A 125 -5.59 -4.21 16.72
CA PHE A 125 -4.35 -3.54 16.33
C PHE A 125 -3.77 -2.71 17.46
N GLU A 126 -4.60 -1.95 18.19
CA GLU A 126 -4.12 -1.13 19.33
C GLU A 126 -3.45 -2.02 20.38
N ALA A 127 -4.04 -3.18 20.70
CA ALA A 127 -3.46 -4.13 21.65
C ALA A 127 -2.06 -4.60 21.24
N ILE A 128 -1.86 -4.97 19.97
CA ILE A 128 -0.55 -5.44 19.48
C ILE A 128 0.46 -4.29 19.41
N ILE A 129 0.05 -3.09 18.98
CA ILE A 129 0.93 -1.92 18.92
C ILE A 129 1.43 -1.58 20.33
N GLU A 130 0.53 -1.49 21.32
CA GLU A 130 0.87 -1.18 22.70
C GLU A 130 1.78 -2.25 23.32
N GLU A 131 1.51 -3.53 23.04
CA GLU A 131 2.35 -4.64 23.49
C GLU A 131 3.77 -4.55 22.93
N GLU A 132 3.91 -4.37 21.61
CA GLU A 132 5.21 -4.33 20.94
C GLU A 132 5.99 -3.06 21.28
N ALA A 133 5.32 -1.92 21.44
CA ALA A 133 5.94 -0.68 21.91
C ALA A 133 6.50 -0.85 23.34
N GLY A 134 5.74 -1.50 24.22
CA GLY A 134 6.19 -1.82 25.58
C GLY A 134 7.42 -2.74 25.59
N LYS A 135 7.49 -3.73 24.70
CA LYS A 135 8.68 -4.59 24.55
C LYS A 135 9.91 -3.79 24.10
N ALA A 136 9.76 -2.91 23.11
CA ALA A 136 10.86 -2.11 22.59
C ALA A 136 11.46 -1.15 23.64
N GLN A 137 10.60 -0.51 24.44
CA GLN A 137 11.03 0.37 25.53
C GLN A 137 11.80 -0.37 26.63
N ASN A 138 11.40 -1.60 26.95
CA ASN A 138 12.04 -2.42 27.98
C ASN A 138 13.35 -3.09 27.51
N ALA A 139 13.63 -3.09 26.19
CA ALA A 139 14.84 -3.65 25.60
C ALA A 139 15.96 -2.61 25.42
N SER A 140 15.69 -1.34 25.74
CA SER A 140 16.63 -0.19 25.64
C SER A 140 17.22 0.17 27.01
#